data_AF-A0A821DEB1-F1
#
_entry.id   AF-A0A821DEB1-F1
#
_cell.length_a   1.000
_cell.length_b   1.000
_cell.length_c   1.000
_cell.angle_alpha   90.00
_cell.angle_beta   90.00
_cell.angle_gamma   90.00
#
_symmetry.space_group_name_H-M   'P 1'
#
loop_
_entity.id
_entity.type
_entity.pdbx_description
1 polymer ?
#
loop_
_entity_poly.entity_id
_entity_poly.type
_entity_poly.pdbx_seq_one_letter_code
_entity_poly.pdbx_strand_id
1 'polypeptide(L)'
;MRKHAQILADAGVDTLILYATNAFTYDNIWSKIDNIYMDMRSKLIRTPKFCFITWSYNQECYGNGRNKWPWIDNYPQGRGLNEDGQFEQTCVSVAGHPLMNIGCSYDGPIQHEPEQINPMIGTYFSQQWEQALKIDSLFIFVTGTTFFVDEFIQEYSRDIEPMLGEHQDNYYYQLVSYIRRFKDDLCDIPSRNHPQYGNQGGQLIDYSQRNDLERMQIAGDEINLYFYLRSYEPWIEENKLNWLFLNIDSNYTTG
;
A
#
# COMPACT_ATOMS: atom_id res chain seq x y z
N MET A 1 6.90 -14.29 -8.95
CA MET A 1 7.66 -14.26 -7.68
C MET A 1 8.72 -13.15 -7.59
N ARG A 2 9.82 -13.12 -8.37
CA ARG A 2 10.83 -12.05 -8.26
C ARG A 2 10.27 -10.63 -8.47
N LYS A 3 9.39 -10.45 -9.46
CA LYS A 3 8.63 -9.21 -9.73
C LYS A 3 7.89 -8.75 -8.48
N HIS A 4 7.02 -9.60 -7.94
CA HIS A 4 6.19 -9.32 -6.76
C HIS A 4 7.03 -8.99 -5.52
N ALA A 5 8.11 -9.74 -5.29
CA ALA A 5 9.06 -9.47 -4.21
C ALA A 5 9.75 -8.10 -4.35
N GLN A 6 10.12 -7.70 -5.57
CA GLN A 6 10.66 -6.35 -5.86
C GLN A 6 9.63 -5.28 -5.52
N ILE A 7 8.39 -5.48 -5.94
CA ILE A 7 7.31 -4.52 -5.77
C ILE A 7 7.08 -4.22 -4.27
N LEU A 8 7.09 -5.22 -3.39
CA LEU A 8 6.96 -4.99 -1.93
C LEU A 8 8.16 -4.25 -1.35
N ALA A 9 9.36 -4.58 -1.82
CA ALA A 9 10.58 -3.88 -1.43
C ALA A 9 10.54 -2.40 -1.85
N ASP A 10 10.17 -2.12 -3.10
CA ASP A 10 10.06 -0.77 -3.67
C ASP A 10 8.88 0.02 -3.08
N ALA A 11 7.86 -0.67 -2.56
CA ALA A 11 6.78 -0.03 -1.81
C ALA A 11 7.26 0.44 -0.43
N GLY A 12 8.37 -0.09 0.09
CA GLY A 12 8.83 0.19 1.45
C GLY A 12 8.16 -0.67 2.52
N VAL A 13 7.70 -1.87 2.18
CA VAL A 13 7.19 -2.83 3.18
C VAL A 13 8.30 -3.19 4.16
N ASP A 14 8.05 -3.00 5.44
CA ASP A 14 9.06 -3.27 6.49
C ASP A 14 9.16 -4.76 6.83
N THR A 15 8.03 -5.43 7.02
CA THR A 15 7.98 -6.82 7.47
C THR A 15 6.88 -7.60 6.74
N LEU A 16 7.21 -8.81 6.28
CA LEU A 16 6.24 -9.83 5.91
C LEU A 16 6.02 -10.76 7.09
N ILE A 17 4.77 -10.89 7.50
CA ILE A 17 4.36 -11.74 8.61
C ILE A 17 3.82 -13.05 8.04
N LEU A 18 4.49 -14.15 8.35
CA LEU A 18 4.12 -15.50 7.95
C LEU A 18 3.29 -16.15 9.05
N TYR A 19 2.05 -16.49 8.73
CA TYR A 19 1.10 -17.09 9.66
C TYR A 19 1.35 -18.61 9.76
N ALA A 20 2.00 -19.04 10.83
CA ALA A 20 2.42 -20.43 11.09
C ALA A 20 1.78 -20.98 12.38
N THR A 21 0.47 -20.82 12.53
CA THR A 21 -0.26 -21.21 13.75
C THR A 21 -0.70 -22.67 13.78
N ASN A 22 -0.62 -23.38 12.66
CA ASN A 22 -1.00 -24.79 12.54
C ASN A 22 0.16 -25.76 12.81
N ALA A 23 1.24 -25.28 13.45
CA ALA A 23 2.46 -26.03 13.74
C ALA A 23 3.30 -26.49 12.53
N PHE A 24 2.98 -26.03 11.31
CA PHE A 24 3.81 -26.23 10.13
C PHE A 24 4.59 -24.95 9.80
N THR A 25 5.87 -25.07 9.45
CA THR A 25 6.76 -23.95 9.16
C THR A 25 6.78 -23.55 7.69
N TYR A 26 6.29 -24.41 6.79
CA TYR A 26 6.23 -24.16 5.33
C TYR A 26 7.60 -23.81 4.72
N ASP A 27 8.66 -24.48 5.16
CA ASP A 27 10.05 -24.17 4.77
C ASP A 27 10.29 -24.16 3.26
N ASN A 28 9.59 -25.03 2.53
CA ASN A 28 9.67 -25.10 1.07
C ASN A 28 8.99 -23.93 0.33
N ILE A 29 8.21 -23.10 1.03
CA ILE A 29 7.53 -21.92 0.48
C ILE A 29 8.34 -20.67 0.81
N TRP A 30 8.53 -20.36 2.09
CA TRP A 30 9.16 -19.10 2.49
C TRP A 30 10.64 -19.02 2.08
N SER A 31 11.36 -20.15 2.03
CA SER A 31 12.75 -20.18 1.55
C SER A 31 12.90 -19.74 0.09
N LYS A 32 11.89 -19.92 -0.76
CA LYS A 32 11.91 -19.42 -2.14
C LYS A 32 11.92 -17.90 -2.17
N ILE A 33 11.13 -17.27 -1.32
CA ILE A 33 11.09 -15.81 -1.16
C ILE A 33 12.38 -15.33 -0.50
N ASP A 34 12.89 -16.05 0.51
CA ASP A 34 14.15 -15.69 1.17
C ASP A 34 15.32 -15.68 0.20
N ASN A 35 15.45 -16.71 -0.64
CA ASN A 35 16.51 -16.77 -1.65
C ASN A 35 16.46 -15.58 -2.61
N ILE A 36 15.26 -15.16 -3.01
CA ILE A 36 15.06 -13.96 -3.82
C ILE A 36 15.51 -12.72 -3.05
N TYR A 37 15.13 -12.57 -1.78
CA TYR A 37 15.54 -11.44 -0.97
C TYR A 37 17.03 -11.43 -0.64
N MET A 38 17.67 -12.59 -0.48
CA MET A 38 19.13 -12.69 -0.34
C MET A 38 19.84 -12.21 -1.60
N ASP A 39 19.39 -12.64 -2.79
CA ASP A 39 19.91 -12.13 -4.07
C ASP A 39 19.73 -10.61 -4.19
N MET A 40 18.55 -10.08 -3.83
CA MET A 40 18.30 -8.64 -3.80
C MET A 40 19.23 -7.89 -2.85
N ARG A 41 19.38 -8.39 -1.61
CA ARG A 41 20.27 -7.79 -0.60
C ARG A 41 21.73 -7.82 -1.03
N SER A 42 22.17 -8.85 -1.77
CA SER A 42 23.53 -8.91 -2.34
C SER A 42 23.80 -7.77 -3.34
N LYS A 43 22.73 -7.19 -3.91
CA LYS A 43 22.75 -6.05 -4.84
C LYS A 43 22.42 -4.72 -4.14
N LEU A 44 22.51 -4.68 -2.81
CA LEU A 44 22.21 -3.51 -1.97
C LEU A 44 20.75 -3.02 -2.04
N ILE A 45 19.84 -3.89 -2.49
CA ILE A 45 18.40 -3.59 -2.51
C ILE A 45 17.83 -3.91 -1.11
N ARG A 46 17.19 -2.92 -0.46
CA ARG A 46 16.45 -3.14 0.80
C ARG A 46 15.27 -4.06 0.54
N THR A 47 15.04 -5.01 1.44
CA THR A 47 13.93 -5.97 1.36
C THR A 47 13.16 -6.00 2.67
N PRO A 48 11.88 -6.39 2.66
CA PRO A 48 11.15 -6.72 3.88
C PRO A 48 11.89 -7.75 4.74
N LYS A 49 11.70 -7.66 6.06
CA LYS A 49 12.10 -8.70 7.01
C LYS A 49 11.00 -9.77 7.11
N PHE A 50 11.35 -10.95 7.61
CA PHE A 50 10.36 -11.97 7.96
C PHE A 50 10.09 -11.95 9.45
N CYS A 51 8.81 -12.09 9.79
CA CYS A 51 8.32 -12.38 11.13
C CYS A 51 7.39 -13.59 11.03
N PHE A 52 7.47 -14.51 11.99
CA PHE A 52 6.55 -15.64 12.07
C PHE A 52 5.58 -15.40 13.22
N ILE A 53 4.28 -15.39 12.91
CA ILE A 53 3.26 -15.48 13.95
C ILE A 53 2.96 -16.96 14.15
N THR A 54 3.21 -17.42 15.37
CA THR A 54 2.90 -18.78 15.82
C THR A 54 1.70 -18.74 16.74
N TRP A 55 1.09 -19.90 16.97
CA TRP A 55 -0.10 -19.98 17.81
C TRP A 55 0.23 -19.57 19.26
N SER A 56 -0.59 -18.67 19.81
CA SER A 56 -0.59 -18.33 21.23
C SER A 56 -1.87 -18.85 21.88
N TYR A 57 -1.74 -19.40 23.09
CA TYR A 57 -2.90 -19.82 23.90
C TYR A 57 -3.74 -18.61 24.32
N ASN A 58 -3.09 -17.49 24.66
CA ASN A 58 -3.77 -16.24 24.98
C ASN A 58 -3.85 -15.35 23.73
N GLN A 59 -5.08 -14.99 23.35
CA GLN A 59 -5.41 -14.12 22.21
C GLN A 59 -6.01 -12.79 22.67
N GLU A 60 -5.94 -12.47 23.96
CA GLU A 60 -6.46 -11.24 24.54
C GLU A 60 -5.85 -9.98 23.91
N CYS A 61 -4.65 -10.06 23.34
CA CYS A 61 -4.03 -8.95 22.64
C CYS A 61 -4.77 -8.53 21.37
N TYR A 62 -5.65 -9.33 20.78
CA TYR A 62 -6.36 -8.95 19.57
C TYR A 62 -7.59 -8.08 19.85
N GLY A 63 -7.87 -7.12 18.96
CA GLY A 63 -9.04 -6.24 19.00
C GLY A 63 -8.69 -4.76 19.07
N ASN A 64 -9.67 -3.91 19.36
CA ASN A 64 -9.50 -2.45 19.45
C ASN A 64 -9.26 -1.98 20.90
N GLY A 65 -8.52 -0.89 21.07
CA GLY A 65 -8.31 -0.23 22.36
C GLY A 65 -6.90 -0.37 22.94
N ARG A 66 -6.78 -0.09 24.24
CA ARG A 66 -5.49 -0.04 24.95
C ARG A 66 -4.84 -1.41 25.07
N ASN A 67 -3.59 -1.50 24.64
CA ASN A 67 -2.79 -2.72 24.55
C ASN A 67 -3.47 -3.81 23.71
N LYS A 68 -4.18 -3.38 22.65
CA LYS A 68 -4.83 -4.27 21.69
C LYS A 68 -4.27 -4.07 20.29
N TRP A 69 -4.33 -5.15 19.51
CA TRP A 69 -3.87 -5.24 18.14
C TRP A 69 -5.04 -5.64 17.23
N PRO A 70 -5.66 -4.68 16.52
CA PRO A 70 -6.63 -5.02 15.48
C PRO A 70 -6.07 -6.02 14.47
N TRP A 71 -6.80 -7.12 14.25
CA TRP A 71 -6.50 -8.10 13.20
C TRP A 71 -7.36 -7.82 11.98
N ILE A 72 -8.67 -8.01 12.07
CA ILE A 72 -9.61 -7.59 11.04
C ILE A 72 -10.69 -6.74 11.70
N ASP A 73 -11.04 -5.63 11.07
CA ASP A 73 -12.06 -4.72 11.56
C ASP A 73 -12.78 -4.06 10.38
N ASN A 74 -13.99 -3.56 10.63
CA ASN A 74 -14.86 -3.08 9.59
C ASN A 74 -14.72 -1.57 9.40
N TYR A 75 -14.77 -1.08 8.17
CA TYR A 75 -14.81 0.35 7.91
C TYR A 75 -16.02 1.03 8.59
N PRO A 76 -15.85 2.22 9.23
CA PRO A 76 -14.56 2.82 9.57
C PRO A 76 -13.90 2.04 10.72
N GLN A 77 -12.71 1.53 10.46
CA GLN A 77 -12.03 0.66 11.41
C GLN A 77 -11.43 1.42 12.59
N GLY A 78 -11.28 0.70 13.69
CA GLY A 78 -10.74 1.18 14.95
C GLY A 78 -9.21 1.21 14.99
N ARG A 79 -8.70 1.28 16.22
CA ARG A 79 -7.29 1.53 16.53
C ARG A 79 -6.82 0.70 17.72
N GLY A 80 -5.60 0.18 17.60
CA GLY A 80 -4.79 -0.26 18.72
C GLY A 80 -4.12 0.95 19.36
N LEU A 81 -4.25 1.06 20.68
CA LEU A 81 -3.60 2.10 21.47
C LEU A 81 -2.45 1.49 22.26
N ASN A 82 -1.34 2.21 22.38
CA ASN A 82 -0.24 1.82 23.25
C ASN A 82 -0.62 1.95 24.74
N GLU A 83 0.34 1.63 25.61
CA GLU A 83 0.15 1.76 27.05
C GLU A 83 -0.22 3.17 27.49
N ASP A 84 0.18 4.23 26.78
CA ASP A 84 -0.15 5.62 27.13
C ASP A 84 -1.49 6.09 26.53
N GLY A 85 -2.18 5.23 25.78
CA GLY A 85 -3.42 5.56 25.10
C GLY A 85 -3.23 6.31 23.78
N GLN A 86 -2.01 6.41 23.28
CA GLN A 86 -1.68 7.00 21.98
C GLN A 86 -1.95 5.98 20.87
N PHE A 87 -2.25 6.48 19.66
CA PHE A 87 -2.52 5.61 18.52
C PHE A 87 -1.23 4.92 18.10
N GLU A 88 -1.30 3.60 18.03
CA GLU A 88 -0.16 2.77 17.69
C GLU A 88 -0.36 2.10 16.34
N GLN A 89 -1.54 1.52 16.12
CA GLN A 89 -1.78 0.76 14.89
C GLN A 89 -3.25 0.72 14.46
N THR A 90 -3.46 0.50 13.16
CA THR A 90 -4.75 0.08 12.59
C THR A 90 -4.56 -1.04 11.56
N CYS A 91 -5.64 -1.74 11.21
CA CYS A 91 -5.61 -2.81 10.21
C CYS A 91 -6.30 -2.40 8.90
N VAL A 92 -5.92 -3.08 7.81
CA VAL A 92 -6.57 -2.94 6.51
C VAL A 92 -6.77 -4.34 5.90
N SER A 93 -7.95 -4.61 5.35
CA SER A 93 -8.31 -5.89 4.71
C SER A 93 -9.09 -5.69 3.40
N VAL A 94 -9.02 -6.65 2.49
CA VAL A 94 -9.69 -6.56 1.17
C VAL A 94 -11.21 -6.75 1.26
N ALA A 95 -11.63 -7.60 2.20
CA ALA A 95 -13.02 -7.91 2.54
C ALA A 95 -13.14 -8.13 4.05
N GLY A 96 -14.37 -8.08 4.58
CA GLY A 96 -14.64 -8.22 6.01
C GLY A 96 -14.54 -9.66 6.52
N HIS A 97 -14.71 -9.82 7.84
CA HIS A 97 -14.81 -11.14 8.48
C HIS A 97 -15.97 -11.94 7.87
N PRO A 98 -15.85 -13.26 7.59
CA PRO A 98 -16.89 -14.03 6.88
C PRO A 98 -18.23 -14.16 7.63
N LEU A 99 -18.26 -13.81 8.91
CA LEU A 99 -19.50 -13.75 9.70
C LEU A 99 -20.31 -12.46 9.40
N MET A 100 -19.74 -11.56 8.62
CA MET A 100 -20.36 -10.31 8.19
C MET A 100 -20.61 -10.37 6.68
N ASN A 101 -21.68 -9.72 6.23
CA ASN A 101 -21.96 -9.54 4.81
C ASN A 101 -21.20 -8.32 4.28
N ILE A 102 -19.86 -8.37 4.32
CA ILE A 102 -18.96 -7.29 3.88
C ILE A 102 -17.87 -7.90 3.00
N GLY A 103 -17.99 -7.66 1.71
CA GLY A 103 -17.06 -8.06 0.66
C GLY A 103 -16.31 -6.86 0.07
N CYS A 104 -15.61 -7.12 -1.03
CA CYS A 104 -14.79 -6.17 -1.78
C CYS A 104 -15.56 -4.94 -2.28
N SER A 105 -16.86 -5.10 -2.50
CA SER A 105 -17.75 -4.09 -3.08
C SER A 105 -18.54 -3.29 -2.04
N TYR A 106 -18.27 -3.50 -0.74
CA TYR A 106 -18.87 -2.71 0.33
C TYR A 106 -18.45 -1.23 0.22
N ASP A 107 -19.43 -0.32 0.30
CA ASP A 107 -19.19 1.12 0.17
C ASP A 107 -19.26 1.88 1.51
N GLY A 108 -19.32 1.16 2.63
CA GLY A 108 -19.37 1.71 3.98
C GLY A 108 -20.77 1.69 4.61
N PRO A 109 -21.83 2.05 3.86
CA PRO A 109 -23.21 1.78 4.29
C PRO A 109 -23.74 0.41 3.87
N ILE A 110 -23.47 -0.04 2.64
CA ILE A 110 -24.19 -1.15 2.00
C ILE A 110 -23.22 -2.09 1.29
N GLN A 111 -23.53 -3.39 1.35
CA GLN A 111 -22.92 -4.40 0.50
C GLN A 111 -23.62 -4.44 -0.85
N HIS A 112 -22.88 -4.24 -1.93
CA HIS A 112 -23.40 -4.26 -3.29
C HIS A 112 -23.18 -5.62 -3.95
N GLU A 113 -24.06 -5.96 -4.88
CA GLU A 113 -23.83 -7.13 -5.75
C GLU A 113 -22.73 -6.81 -6.78
N PRO A 114 -21.98 -7.81 -7.28
CA PRO A 114 -20.87 -7.60 -8.20
C PRO A 114 -21.23 -6.89 -9.51
N GLU A 115 -22.49 -6.97 -9.95
CA GLU A 115 -22.99 -6.25 -11.14
C GLU A 115 -23.19 -4.75 -10.90
N GLN A 116 -23.36 -4.33 -9.64
CA GLN A 116 -23.56 -2.94 -9.26
C GLN A 116 -22.23 -2.23 -9.02
N ILE A 117 -21.35 -2.88 -8.27
CA ILE A 117 -19.99 -2.44 -8.02
C ILE A 117 -19.09 -3.63 -8.27
N ASN A 118 -18.16 -3.47 -9.21
CA ASN A 118 -17.24 -4.55 -9.55
C ASN A 118 -16.24 -4.75 -8.38
N PRO A 119 -16.11 -5.98 -7.84
CA PRO A 119 -15.14 -6.31 -6.79
C PRO A 119 -13.74 -5.81 -7.12
N MET A 120 -13.36 -5.89 -8.41
CA MET A 120 -12.08 -5.44 -8.96
C MET A 120 -11.75 -3.97 -8.73
N ILE A 121 -12.74 -3.12 -8.44
CA ILE A 121 -12.47 -1.73 -8.09
C ILE A 121 -11.78 -1.67 -6.73
N GLY A 122 -12.07 -2.62 -5.83
CA GLY A 122 -11.55 -2.64 -4.47
C GLY A 122 -12.07 -1.48 -3.64
N THR A 123 -13.37 -1.18 -3.77
CA THR A 123 -14.05 -0.09 -3.06
C THR A 123 -13.79 -0.18 -1.56
N TYR A 124 -14.03 -1.35 -0.96
CA TYR A 124 -13.85 -1.54 0.47
C TYR A 124 -12.39 -1.42 0.91
N PHE A 125 -11.47 -2.04 0.15
CA PHE A 125 -10.05 -1.97 0.42
C PHE A 125 -9.53 -0.53 0.38
N SER A 126 -9.94 0.22 -0.64
CA SER A 126 -9.62 1.65 -0.79
C SER A 126 -10.15 2.46 0.39
N GLN A 127 -11.39 2.22 0.83
CA GLN A 127 -11.98 2.92 1.98
C GLN A 127 -11.23 2.67 3.28
N GLN A 128 -10.85 1.41 3.55
CA GLN A 128 -10.03 1.10 4.71
C GLN A 128 -8.66 1.78 4.64
N TRP A 129 -8.01 1.82 3.48
CA TRP A 129 -6.75 2.55 3.33
C TRP A 129 -6.90 4.05 3.53
N GLU A 130 -7.90 4.69 2.90
CA GLU A 130 -8.13 6.13 3.10
C GLU A 130 -8.42 6.46 4.56
N GLN A 131 -9.11 5.57 5.29
CA GLN A 131 -9.29 5.73 6.73
C GLN A 131 -7.97 5.55 7.50
N ALA A 132 -7.17 4.54 7.15
CA ALA A 132 -5.88 4.30 7.80
C ALA A 132 -4.92 5.48 7.63
N LEU A 133 -4.88 6.09 6.44
CA LEU A 133 -4.10 7.30 6.17
C LEU A 133 -4.60 8.51 6.98
N LYS A 134 -5.91 8.64 7.20
CA LYS A 134 -6.48 9.70 8.05
C LYS A 134 -6.20 9.50 9.53
N ILE A 135 -6.13 8.25 10.00
CA ILE A 135 -5.82 7.95 11.40
C ILE A 135 -4.35 8.28 11.72
N ASP A 136 -3.46 8.22 10.72
CA ASP A 136 -2.02 8.48 10.86
C ASP A 136 -1.39 7.60 11.95
N SER A 137 -1.53 6.28 11.79
CA SER A 137 -1.00 5.29 12.75
C SER A 137 0.48 5.03 12.52
N LEU A 138 1.23 4.72 13.59
CA LEU A 138 2.63 4.29 13.47
C LEU A 138 2.79 3.01 12.64
N PHE A 139 1.81 2.10 12.75
CA PHE A 139 1.78 0.84 12.01
C PHE A 139 0.43 0.65 11.31
N ILE A 140 0.48 0.26 10.03
CA ILE A 140 -0.68 -0.28 9.33
C ILE A 140 -0.46 -1.77 9.12
N PHE A 141 -1.32 -2.58 9.72
CA PHE A 141 -1.29 -4.02 9.55
C PHE A 141 -2.23 -4.45 8.44
N VAL A 142 -1.67 -4.73 7.26
CA VAL A 142 -2.41 -5.27 6.12
C VAL A 142 -2.57 -6.76 6.30
N THR A 143 -3.79 -7.23 6.45
CA THR A 143 -4.07 -8.62 6.82
C THR A 143 -5.43 -9.07 6.32
N GLY A 144 -5.66 -10.36 6.47
CA GLY A 144 -6.91 -11.03 6.14
C GLY A 144 -7.13 -12.20 7.07
N THR A 145 -8.08 -13.03 6.69
CA THR A 145 -8.35 -14.30 7.36
C THR A 145 -8.78 -15.29 6.30
N THR A 146 -8.49 -16.57 6.51
CA THR A 146 -8.70 -17.61 5.49
C THR A 146 -9.88 -18.47 5.87
N PHE A 147 -10.90 -18.50 5.00
CA PHE A 147 -12.08 -19.32 5.12
C PHE A 147 -12.49 -19.90 3.77
N PHE A 148 -13.34 -20.93 3.78
CA PHE A 148 -13.80 -21.58 2.55
C PHE A 148 -14.43 -20.62 1.53
N VAL A 149 -15.06 -19.53 2.01
CA VAL A 149 -15.70 -18.55 1.11
C VAL A 149 -14.70 -17.74 0.29
N ASP A 150 -13.42 -17.68 0.71
CA ASP A 150 -12.37 -16.98 -0.03
C ASP A 150 -12.11 -17.60 -1.42
N GLU A 151 -12.32 -18.92 -1.53
CA GLU A 151 -12.13 -19.69 -2.77
C GLU A 151 -13.42 -19.82 -3.59
N PHE A 152 -14.55 -19.29 -3.09
CA PHE A 152 -15.86 -19.52 -3.72
C PHE A 152 -16.22 -18.44 -4.74
N ILE A 153 -16.12 -17.16 -4.37
CA ILE A 153 -16.40 -16.02 -5.26
C ILE A 153 -15.50 -14.82 -4.93
N GLN A 154 -15.15 -14.04 -5.97
CA GLN A 154 -14.28 -12.86 -5.83
C GLN A 154 -14.79 -11.83 -4.81
N GLU A 155 -16.11 -11.68 -4.69
CA GLU A 155 -16.72 -10.67 -3.81
C GLU A 155 -16.32 -10.83 -2.34
N TYR A 156 -16.16 -12.07 -1.87
CA TYR A 156 -15.84 -12.34 -0.46
C TYR A 156 -14.44 -12.91 -0.28
N SER A 157 -13.60 -12.83 -1.32
CA SER A 157 -12.18 -13.15 -1.20
C SER A 157 -11.47 -12.05 -0.44
N ARG A 158 -10.74 -12.45 0.60
CA ARG A 158 -9.85 -11.58 1.38
C ARG A 158 -8.42 -11.60 0.86
N ASP A 159 -8.16 -12.34 -0.21
CA ASP A 159 -6.81 -12.54 -0.72
C ASP A 159 -6.34 -11.35 -1.53
N ILE A 160 -5.12 -10.91 -1.22
CA ILE A 160 -4.40 -9.89 -2.00
C ILE A 160 -3.44 -10.50 -3.01
N GLU A 161 -3.41 -11.83 -3.06
CA GLU A 161 -2.40 -12.57 -3.78
C GLU A 161 -2.49 -12.31 -5.29
N PRO A 162 -1.35 -12.20 -5.98
CA PRO A 162 -1.29 -12.25 -7.44
C PRO A 162 -1.99 -13.49 -7.98
N MET A 163 -2.98 -13.31 -8.86
CA MET A 163 -3.66 -14.41 -9.54
C MET A 163 -3.53 -14.32 -11.07
N LEU A 164 -3.64 -15.46 -11.74
CA LEU A 164 -3.75 -15.51 -13.20
C LEU A 164 -5.24 -15.52 -13.57
N GLY A 165 -5.67 -14.59 -14.42
CA GLY A 165 -7.11 -14.40 -14.72
C GLY A 165 -7.75 -13.48 -13.69
N GLU A 166 -8.95 -13.81 -13.22
CA GLU A 166 -9.74 -13.13 -12.15
C GLU A 166 -9.26 -11.70 -11.81
N HIS A 167 -8.76 -11.50 -10.58
CA HIS A 167 -8.33 -10.18 -10.11
C HIS A 167 -6.88 -9.80 -10.40
N GLN A 168 -6.18 -10.62 -11.19
CA GLN A 168 -4.80 -10.38 -11.60
C GLN A 168 -3.91 -9.95 -10.42
N ASP A 169 -3.13 -8.88 -10.60
CA ASP A 169 -2.30 -8.24 -9.59
C ASP A 169 -3.00 -7.01 -8.95
N ASN A 170 -4.31 -6.81 -9.14
CA ASN A 170 -4.96 -5.51 -8.88
C ASN A 170 -4.88 -5.07 -7.41
N TYR A 171 -5.35 -5.89 -6.46
CA TYR A 171 -5.24 -5.56 -5.04
C TYR A 171 -3.78 -5.42 -4.59
N TYR A 172 -2.88 -6.19 -5.20
CA TYR A 172 -1.44 -6.09 -4.97
C TYR A 172 -0.87 -4.72 -5.39
N TYR A 173 -1.32 -4.17 -6.52
CA TYR A 173 -0.96 -2.84 -6.96
C TYR A 173 -1.62 -1.73 -6.13
N GLN A 174 -2.87 -1.92 -5.72
CA GLN A 174 -3.54 -0.99 -4.80
C GLN A 174 -2.79 -0.91 -3.47
N LEU A 175 -2.42 -2.06 -2.88
CA LEU A 175 -1.60 -2.16 -1.68
C LEU A 175 -0.33 -1.32 -1.80
N VAL A 176 0.43 -1.52 -2.87
CA VAL A 176 1.69 -0.81 -3.11
C VAL A 176 1.49 0.69 -3.26
N SER A 177 0.45 1.09 -3.99
CA SER A 177 0.08 2.50 -4.15
C SER A 177 -0.21 3.16 -2.81
N TYR A 178 -0.94 2.47 -1.92
CA TYR A 178 -1.30 2.98 -0.61
C TYR A 178 -0.14 2.97 0.39
N ILE A 179 0.70 1.94 0.41
CA ILE A 179 1.90 1.93 1.25
C ILE A 179 2.81 3.10 0.89
N ARG A 180 2.99 3.39 -0.41
CA ARG A 180 3.79 4.54 -0.83
C ARG A 180 3.25 5.86 -0.30
N ARG A 181 1.93 6.05 -0.29
CA ARG A 181 1.28 7.22 0.31
C ARG A 181 1.45 7.28 1.83
N PHE A 182 1.42 6.13 2.50
CA PHE A 182 1.65 6.06 3.95
C PHE A 182 3.11 6.37 4.32
N LYS A 183 4.06 6.00 3.46
CA LYS A 183 5.49 6.26 3.64
C LYS A 183 5.93 7.60 3.05
N ASP A 184 5.03 8.35 2.42
CA ASP A 184 5.36 9.61 1.77
C ASP A 184 5.62 10.68 2.82
N ASP A 185 6.57 11.56 2.53
CA ASP A 185 6.97 12.64 3.44
C ASP A 185 6.08 13.86 3.21
N LEU A 186 4.75 13.67 3.22
CA LEU A 186 3.81 14.78 3.04
C LEU A 186 4.09 15.88 4.08
N CYS A 187 3.94 17.11 3.64
CA CYS A 187 4.33 18.35 4.33
C CYS A 187 5.84 18.55 4.49
N ASP A 188 6.71 17.72 3.90
CA ASP A 188 8.15 18.01 3.76
C ASP A 188 8.43 18.68 2.41
N ILE A 189 8.37 20.01 2.38
CA ILE A 189 8.67 20.82 1.19
C ILE A 189 10.02 21.51 1.38
N PRO A 190 11.16 20.79 1.30
CA PRO A 190 12.45 21.39 1.59
C PRO A 190 12.80 22.42 0.52
N SER A 191 13.36 23.53 0.97
CA SER A 191 14.07 24.44 0.07
C SER A 191 15.23 23.70 -0.58
N ARG A 192 15.35 23.76 -1.91
CA ARG A 192 16.43 23.09 -2.63
C ARG A 192 17.64 23.99 -2.64
N ASN A 193 18.75 23.49 -2.14
CA ASN A 193 20.04 24.15 -2.27
C ASN A 193 21.11 23.10 -2.56
N HIS A 194 21.38 22.86 -3.84
CA HIS A 194 22.36 21.87 -4.26
C HIS A 194 23.11 22.30 -5.53
N PRO A 195 24.33 21.78 -5.78
CA PRO A 195 25.04 22.01 -7.04
C PRO A 195 24.20 21.50 -8.22
N GLN A 196 24.18 22.24 -9.32
CA GLN A 196 23.52 21.78 -10.55
C GLN A 196 24.25 20.56 -11.13
N TYR A 197 23.49 19.69 -11.81
CA TYR A 197 24.05 18.49 -12.42
C TYR A 197 24.74 18.79 -13.76
N GLY A 198 25.91 18.18 -13.98
CA GLY A 198 26.66 18.26 -15.23
C GLY A 198 27.55 19.50 -15.39
N ASN A 199 28.00 19.75 -16.61
CA ASN A 199 28.97 20.83 -16.94
C ASN A 199 28.37 22.24 -16.95
N GLN A 200 27.13 22.42 -16.47
CA GLN A 200 26.45 23.72 -16.53
C GLN A 200 26.88 24.73 -15.46
N GLY A 201 27.71 24.33 -14.48
CA GLY A 201 28.38 25.23 -13.54
C GLY A 201 27.43 26.19 -12.83
N GLY A 202 26.89 25.79 -11.68
CA GLY A 202 26.02 26.66 -10.89
C GLY A 202 25.44 25.98 -9.65
N GLN A 203 24.79 26.77 -8.81
CA GLN A 203 24.03 26.31 -7.64
C GLN A 203 22.54 26.39 -7.99
N LEU A 204 21.79 25.30 -7.78
CA LEU A 204 20.33 25.36 -7.80
C LEU A 204 19.88 25.76 -6.40
N ILE A 205 19.32 26.96 -6.29
CA ILE A 205 18.69 27.47 -5.07
C ILE A 205 17.22 27.73 -5.40
N ASP A 206 16.32 26.99 -4.76
CA ASP A 206 14.86 27.10 -4.93
C ASP A 206 14.19 27.13 -3.56
N TYR A 207 13.73 28.32 -3.14
CA TYR A 207 12.97 28.55 -1.92
C TYR A 207 11.46 28.63 -2.17
N SER A 208 11.02 28.40 -3.42
CA SER A 208 9.61 28.58 -3.81
C SER A 208 8.67 27.61 -3.11
N GLN A 209 9.20 26.50 -2.54
CA GLN A 209 8.43 25.46 -1.87
C GLN A 209 7.22 25.05 -2.72
N ARG A 210 7.52 24.44 -3.88
CA ARG A 210 6.52 23.98 -4.85
C ARG A 210 5.43 23.13 -4.18
N ASN A 211 4.30 22.98 -4.87
CA ASN A 211 3.20 22.16 -4.38
C ASN A 211 3.68 20.76 -3.96
N ASP A 212 3.36 20.41 -2.72
CA ASP A 212 3.49 19.06 -2.21
C ASP A 212 2.45 18.15 -2.88
N LEU A 213 2.90 17.02 -3.44
CA LEU A 213 2.07 16.14 -4.27
C LEU A 213 1.57 14.96 -3.44
N GLU A 214 0.37 15.11 -2.87
CA GLU A 214 -0.34 14.06 -2.14
C GLU A 214 -0.56 12.78 -2.97
N ARG A 215 -0.75 12.93 -4.28
CA ARG A 215 -1.01 11.78 -5.16
C ARG A 215 -0.49 12.00 -6.56
N MET A 216 0.21 11.01 -7.08
CA MET A 216 0.49 10.86 -8.50
C MET A 216 0.12 9.46 -8.95
N GLN A 217 -0.73 9.36 -9.97
CA GLN A 217 -1.13 8.10 -10.58
C GLN A 217 -0.99 8.19 -12.09
N ILE A 218 -0.63 7.07 -12.69
CA ILE A 218 -0.52 6.91 -14.14
C ILE A 218 -1.42 5.75 -14.53
N ALA A 219 -2.26 5.96 -15.52
CA ALA A 219 -3.01 4.92 -16.20
C ALA A 219 -2.65 4.96 -17.69
N GLY A 220 -2.93 3.89 -18.44
CA GLY A 220 -2.70 3.87 -19.86
C GLY A 220 -3.64 2.92 -20.58
N ASP A 221 -3.85 3.21 -21.86
CA ASP A 221 -4.47 2.30 -22.82
C ASP A 221 -3.48 2.01 -23.95
N GLU A 222 -3.95 1.42 -25.06
CA GLU A 222 -3.09 1.07 -26.20
C GLU A 222 -2.40 2.28 -26.87
N ILE A 223 -2.91 3.50 -26.68
CA ILE A 223 -2.47 4.71 -27.38
C ILE A 223 -2.22 5.92 -26.47
N ASN A 224 -2.72 5.91 -25.23
CA ASN A 224 -2.68 7.05 -24.31
C ASN A 224 -2.01 6.68 -22.99
N LEU A 225 -1.33 7.67 -22.40
CA LEU A 225 -0.98 7.70 -20.98
C LEU A 225 -1.78 8.81 -20.30
N TYR A 226 -2.43 8.48 -19.21
CA TYR A 226 -3.23 9.37 -18.39
C TYR A 226 -2.48 9.64 -17.08
N PHE A 227 -2.37 10.91 -16.71
CA PHE A 227 -1.76 11.33 -15.46
C PHE A 227 -2.82 11.95 -14.56
N TYR A 228 -2.90 11.47 -13.32
CA TYR A 228 -3.67 12.10 -12.26
C TYR A 228 -2.71 12.63 -11.21
N LEU A 229 -2.84 13.91 -10.90
CA LEU A 229 -2.05 14.61 -9.90
C LEU A 229 -2.99 15.28 -8.91
N ARG A 230 -2.68 15.15 -7.63
CA ARG A 230 -3.35 15.84 -6.55
C ARG A 230 -2.28 16.42 -5.63
N SER A 231 -2.38 17.73 -5.40
CA SER A 231 -1.56 18.43 -4.43
C SER A 231 -2.24 18.40 -3.06
N TYR A 232 -1.44 18.44 -2.00
CA TYR A 232 -1.92 18.52 -0.62
C TYR A 232 -2.62 19.87 -0.36
N GLU A 233 -1.96 20.96 -0.75
CA GLU A 233 -2.52 22.32 -0.74
C GLU A 233 -2.98 22.74 -2.16
N PRO A 234 -3.87 23.74 -2.30
CA PRO A 234 -4.24 24.29 -3.62
C PRO A 234 -3.02 24.66 -4.48
N TRP A 235 -3.15 24.45 -5.79
CA TRP A 235 -2.09 24.76 -6.75
C TRP A 235 -1.65 26.22 -6.67
N ILE A 236 -0.35 26.44 -6.57
CA ILE A 236 0.22 27.80 -6.58
C ILE A 236 0.28 28.25 -8.05
N GLU A 237 -0.57 29.22 -8.43
CA GLU A 237 -0.77 29.64 -9.84
C GLU A 237 0.51 30.14 -10.55
N GLU A 238 1.52 30.57 -9.78
CA GLU A 238 2.79 31.08 -10.31
C GLU A 238 3.79 29.97 -10.67
N ASN A 239 3.57 28.71 -10.25
CA ASN A 239 4.41 27.55 -10.57
C ASN A 239 4.11 26.95 -11.95
N LYS A 240 3.98 27.78 -12.99
CA LYS A 240 3.73 27.35 -14.39
C LYS A 240 4.93 26.69 -15.10
N LEU A 241 5.88 26.12 -14.36
CA LEU A 241 6.98 25.39 -14.95
C LEU A 241 6.55 23.96 -15.26
N ASN A 242 6.97 23.44 -16.42
CA ASN A 242 6.78 22.05 -16.87
C ASN A 242 6.84 21.08 -15.69
N TRP A 243 5.67 20.66 -15.23
CA TRP A 243 5.52 19.78 -14.06
C TRP A 243 5.86 18.33 -14.42
N LEU A 244 5.90 18.02 -15.71
CA LEU A 244 6.28 16.72 -16.25
C LEU A 244 7.05 16.92 -17.55
N PHE A 245 8.26 16.37 -17.60
CA PHE A 245 9.04 16.23 -18.82
C PHE A 245 9.13 14.75 -19.17
N LEU A 246 8.50 14.36 -20.27
CA LEU A 246 8.44 12.98 -20.75
C LEU A 246 9.38 12.82 -21.95
N ASN A 247 10.62 12.43 -21.67
CA ASN A 247 11.58 12.10 -22.73
C ASN A 247 11.38 10.64 -23.15
N ILE A 248 10.50 10.42 -24.11
CA ILE A 248 10.15 9.08 -24.63
C ILE A 248 10.97 8.67 -25.85
N ASP A 249 11.68 9.61 -26.47
CA ASP A 249 12.42 9.41 -27.72
C ASP A 249 13.94 9.52 -27.56
N SER A 250 14.43 9.67 -26.32
CA SER A 250 15.84 9.88 -25.98
C SER A 250 16.46 11.11 -26.64
N ASN A 251 15.64 12.07 -27.09
CA ASN A 251 16.11 13.30 -27.69
C ASN A 251 15.69 14.50 -26.83
N TYR A 252 16.68 15.19 -26.28
CA TYR A 252 16.46 16.32 -25.37
C TYR A 252 15.87 17.56 -26.07
N THR A 253 15.80 17.60 -27.41
CA THR A 253 15.27 18.73 -28.17
C THR A 253 13.79 18.59 -28.55
N THR A 254 13.19 17.42 -28.33
CA THR A 254 11.83 17.08 -28.76
C THR A 254 10.87 16.81 -27.62
N GLY A 255 11.33 16.93 -26.37
CA GLY A 255 10.51 16.85 -25.16
C GLY A 255 9.85 18.17 -24.75
#